data_AF-A0A535UL41-F1
#
_entry.id   AF-A0A535UL41-F1
#
_cell.length_a   1.000
_cell.length_b   1.000
_cell.length_c   1.000
_cell.angle_alpha   90.00
_cell.angle_beta   90.00
_cell.angle_gamma   90.00
#
_symmetry.space_group_name_H-M   'P 1'
#
loop_
_entity.id
_entity.type
_entity.pdbx_description
1 polymer ?
#
loop_
_entity_poly.entity_id
_entity_poly.type
_entity_poly.pdbx_seq_one_letter_code
_entity_poly.pdbx_strand_id
1 'polypeptide(L)'
;MKVLHGIPAAPGLTIGIAHVIRPAPPVDVTAQRTTDPSIEIARLEGAIGQAIGRMDALRSTASGLTADILEAQREMLDDPELKQGADDLISSGFTAEAAITRVAADYAAQLGELPDQYLAA
;
A
#
# COMPACT_ATOMS: atom_id res chain seq x y z
N MET A 1 17.20 18.19 -27.84
CA MET A 1 16.67 16.82 -27.77
C MET A 1 17.54 16.02 -26.81
N LYS A 2 16.97 15.37 -25.79
CA LYS A 2 17.74 14.59 -24.80
C LYS A 2 17.50 13.11 -25.07
N VAL A 3 18.57 12.35 -25.25
CA VAL A 3 18.53 10.88 -25.38
C VAL A 3 18.83 10.28 -24.01
N LEU A 4 17.99 9.34 -23.57
CA LEU A 4 18.17 8.58 -22.33
C LEU A 4 18.42 7.12 -22.69
N HIS A 5 19.44 6.51 -22.09
CA HIS A 5 19.73 5.08 -22.22
C HIS A 5 19.16 4.33 -21.00
N GLY A 6 18.66 3.11 -21.20
CA GLY A 6 18.08 2.28 -20.14
C GLY A 6 18.19 0.80 -20.45
N ILE A 7 17.66 -0.03 -19.57
CA ILE A 7 17.63 -1.49 -19.72
C ILE A 7 16.33 -1.88 -20.44
N PRO A 8 16.38 -2.60 -21.58
CA PRO A 8 15.17 -3.01 -22.28
C PRO A 8 14.43 -4.09 -21.48
N ALA A 9 13.22 -3.79 -21.01
CA ALA A 9 12.38 -4.73 -20.25
C ALA A 9 11.38 -5.50 -21.13
N ALA A 10 10.95 -4.92 -22.26
CA ALA A 10 10.02 -5.52 -23.22
C ALA A 10 10.34 -5.08 -24.65
N PRO A 11 10.15 -5.93 -25.67
CA PRO A 11 10.38 -5.57 -27.06
C PRO A 11 9.30 -4.61 -27.58
N GLY A 12 9.68 -3.70 -28.48
CA GLY A 12 8.74 -2.82 -29.18
C GLY A 12 9.29 -1.41 -29.46
N LEU A 13 8.56 -0.65 -30.27
CA LEU A 13 8.77 0.78 -30.51
C LEU A 13 7.46 1.52 -30.25
N THR A 14 7.50 2.58 -29.46
CA THR A 14 6.32 3.40 -29.14
C THR A 14 6.63 4.88 -29.35
N ILE A 15 5.65 5.60 -29.89
CA ILE A 15 5.66 7.06 -30.01
C ILE A 15 4.34 7.55 -29.39
N GLY A 16 4.42 8.45 -28.42
CA GLY A 16 3.25 8.94 -27.71
C GLY A 16 3.58 10.09 -26.76
N ILE A 17 2.55 10.57 -26.08
CA ILE A 17 2.69 11.64 -25.08
C ILE A 17 3.17 11.02 -23.77
N ALA A 18 4.17 11.63 -23.15
CA ALA A 18 4.66 11.20 -21.85
C ALA A 18 3.60 11.48 -20.76
N HIS A 19 3.17 10.44 -20.05
CA HIS A 19 2.39 10.58 -18.83
C HIS A 19 3.33 10.42 -17.62
N VAL A 20 3.47 11.48 -16.82
CA VAL A 20 4.40 11.50 -15.68
C VAL A 20 3.66 11.09 -14.42
N ILE A 21 3.95 9.90 -13.92
CA ILE A 21 3.46 9.42 -12.63
C ILE A 21 4.24 10.17 -11.53
N ARG A 22 3.52 10.91 -10.68
CA ARG A 22 4.11 11.57 -9.51
C ARG A 22 3.85 10.72 -8.26
N PRO A 23 4.84 10.56 -7.37
CA PRO A 23 4.62 9.93 -6.08
C PRO A 23 3.52 10.63 -5.29
N ALA A 24 2.80 9.88 -4.47
CA ALA A 24 1.88 10.45 -3.50
C ALA A 24 2.65 11.38 -2.52
N PRO A 25 1.99 12.42 -1.97
CA PRO A 25 2.57 13.23 -0.92
C PRO A 25 3.01 12.35 0.27
N PRO A 26 4.13 12.68 0.93
CA PRO A 26 4.57 11.93 2.10
C PRO A 26 3.55 12.07 3.24
N VAL A 27 3.36 10.99 3.99
CA VAL A 27 2.57 10.97 5.22
C VAL A 27 3.45 11.43 6.39
N ASP A 28 2.97 12.36 7.20
CA ASP A 28 3.59 12.69 8.48
C ASP A 28 3.28 11.58 9.49
N VAL A 29 4.18 10.61 9.59
CA VAL A 29 4.02 9.51 10.55
C VAL A 29 4.03 10.03 11.98
N THR A 30 4.59 11.20 12.32
CA THR A 30 4.61 11.68 13.71
C THR A 30 3.31 12.34 14.16
N ALA A 31 2.33 12.50 13.26
CA ALA A 31 1.10 13.22 13.55
C ALA A 31 0.27 12.56 14.65
N GLN A 32 0.20 13.23 15.80
CA GLN A 32 -0.69 12.92 16.92
C GLN A 32 -1.73 14.04 17.06
N ARG A 33 -2.70 14.07 16.15
CA ARG A 33 -3.74 15.13 16.09
C ARG A 33 -5.15 14.59 16.32
N THR A 34 -5.24 13.33 16.74
CA THR A 34 -6.53 12.66 16.92
C THR A 34 -7.29 13.31 18.05
N THR A 35 -8.39 13.96 17.71
CA THR A 35 -9.30 14.57 18.69
C THR A 35 -10.35 13.57 19.14
N ASP A 36 -10.74 12.64 18.25
CA ASP A 36 -11.68 11.55 18.53
C ASP A 36 -11.19 10.28 17.82
N PRO A 37 -10.68 9.28 18.57
CA PRO A 37 -10.22 8.00 18.00
C PRO A 37 -11.30 7.27 17.20
N SER A 38 -12.57 7.39 17.56
CA SER A 38 -13.65 6.69 16.86
C SER A 38 -13.84 7.18 15.42
N ILE A 39 -13.64 8.49 15.19
CA ILE A 39 -13.72 9.10 13.86
C ILE A 39 -12.55 8.61 12.99
N GLU A 40 -11.35 8.54 13.55
CA GLU A 40 -10.15 8.09 12.83
C GLU A 40 -10.23 6.59 12.50
N ILE A 41 -10.73 5.75 13.41
CA ILE A 41 -10.96 4.32 13.16
C ILE A 41 -11.96 4.14 12.02
N ALA A 42 -13.13 4.78 12.09
CA ALA A 42 -14.15 4.68 11.04
C ALA A 42 -13.62 5.18 9.67
N ARG A 43 -12.76 6.20 9.68
CA ARG A 43 -12.11 6.71 8.47
C ARG A 43 -11.11 5.71 7.89
N LEU A 44 -10.33 5.05 8.75
CA LEU A 44 -9.39 4.01 8.33
C LEU A 44 -10.14 2.82 7.72
N GLU A 45 -11.17 2.32 8.41
CA GLU A 45 -12.01 1.21 7.93
C GLU A 45 -12.61 1.52 6.54
N GLY A 46 -13.14 2.73 6.38
CA GLY A 46 -13.69 3.17 5.10
C GLY A 46 -12.64 3.25 3.98
N ALA A 47 -11.40 3.64 4.31
CA ALA A 47 -10.30 3.67 3.35
C ALA A 47 -9.81 2.27 2.97
N ILE A 48 -9.71 1.35 3.93
CA ILE A 48 -9.36 -0.06 3.69
C ILE A 48 -10.43 -0.72 2.81
N GLY A 49 -11.71 -0.53 3.10
CA GLY A 49 -12.81 -1.06 2.28
C GLY A 49 -12.76 -0.55 0.84
N GLN A 50 -12.45 0.73 0.63
CA GLN A 50 -12.24 1.29 -0.71
C GLN A 50 -11.02 0.69 -1.41
N ALA A 51 -9.91 0.46 -0.70
CA ALA A 51 -8.72 -0.15 -1.25
C ALA A 51 -9.00 -1.60 -1.70
N ILE A 52 -9.63 -2.41 -0.84
CA ILE A 52 -10.04 -3.78 -1.17
C ILE A 52 -10.93 -3.80 -2.41
N GLY A 53 -11.95 -2.94 -2.48
CA GLY A 53 -12.82 -2.87 -3.66
C GLY A 53 -12.08 -2.51 -4.96
N ARG A 54 -11.07 -1.65 -4.90
CA ARG A 54 -10.21 -1.35 -6.07
C ARG A 54 -9.35 -2.54 -6.46
N MET A 55 -8.81 -3.28 -5.49
CA MET A 55 -8.02 -4.48 -5.75
C MET A 55 -8.85 -5.58 -6.39
N ASP A 56 -10.07 -5.81 -5.90
CA ASP A 56 -11.00 -6.76 -6.49
C ASP A 56 -11.35 -6.40 -7.95
N ALA A 57 -11.55 -5.10 -8.24
CA ALA A 57 -11.79 -4.62 -9.59
C ALA A 57 -10.57 -4.86 -10.51
N LEU A 58 -9.35 -4.57 -10.04
CA LEU A 58 -8.13 -4.83 -10.81
C LEU A 58 -7.92 -6.32 -11.07
N ARG A 59 -8.10 -7.14 -10.03
CA ARG A 59 -7.98 -8.61 -10.11
C ARG A 59 -8.94 -9.20 -11.14
N SER A 60 -10.16 -8.67 -11.25
CA SER A 60 -11.15 -9.13 -12.24
C SER A 60 -10.69 -8.99 -13.70
N THR A 61 -9.71 -8.11 -13.95
CA THR A 61 -9.13 -7.85 -15.28
C THR A 61 -7.73 -8.44 -15.46
N ALA A 62 -7.13 -8.95 -14.38
CA ALA A 62 -5.80 -9.53 -14.39
C ALA A 62 -5.84 -11.05 -14.64
N SER A 63 -4.70 -11.63 -15.04
CA SER A 63 -4.57 -13.07 -15.21
C SER A 63 -3.16 -13.54 -14.84
N GLY A 64 -3.04 -14.83 -14.54
CA GLY A 64 -1.80 -15.46 -14.10
C GLY A 64 -1.22 -14.79 -12.86
N LEU A 65 0.11 -14.66 -12.83
CA LEU A 65 0.86 -14.13 -11.69
C LEU A 65 0.36 -12.76 -11.19
N THR A 66 -0.11 -11.89 -12.09
CA THR A 66 -0.63 -10.57 -11.69
C THR A 66 -1.89 -10.70 -10.82
N ALA A 67 -2.77 -11.64 -11.13
CA ALA A 67 -3.96 -11.89 -10.32
C ALA A 67 -3.58 -12.46 -8.96
N ASP A 68 -2.60 -13.35 -8.91
CA ASP A 68 -2.10 -13.97 -7.67
C ASP A 68 -1.45 -12.92 -6.75
N ILE A 69 -0.64 -12.00 -7.29
CA ILE A 69 -0.04 -10.90 -6.54
C ILE A 69 -1.12 -9.97 -5.96
N LEU A 70 -2.14 -9.64 -6.75
CA LEU A 70 -3.25 -8.79 -6.29
C LEU A 70 -4.08 -9.48 -5.21
N GLU A 71 -4.24 -10.79 -5.26
CA GLU A 71 -4.92 -11.57 -4.23
C GLU A 71 -4.13 -11.57 -2.91
N ALA A 72 -2.83 -11.83 -2.96
CA ALA A 72 -1.97 -11.76 -1.77
C ALA A 72 -1.99 -10.37 -1.12
N GLN A 73 -1.87 -9.29 -1.91
CA GLN A 73 -1.94 -7.92 -1.40
C GLN A 73 -3.32 -7.58 -0.78
N ARG A 74 -4.40 -8.19 -1.28
CA ARG A 74 -5.76 -8.01 -0.75
C ARG A 74 -5.87 -8.70 0.60
N GLU A 75 -5.33 -9.92 0.72
CA GLU A 75 -5.28 -10.66 1.97
C GLU A 75 -4.48 -9.90 3.04
N MET A 76 -3.34 -9.31 2.67
CA MET A 76 -2.56 -8.45 3.58
C MET A 76 -3.37 -7.26 4.11
N LEU A 77 -4.20 -6.62 3.27
CA LEU A 77 -5.07 -5.51 3.71
C LEU A 77 -6.25 -5.95 4.57
N ASP A 78 -6.67 -7.21 4.45
CA ASP A 78 -7.79 -7.76 5.21
C ASP A 78 -7.35 -8.36 6.56
N ASP A 79 -6.04 -8.49 6.78
CA ASP A 79 -5.42 -9.06 7.98
C ASP A 79 -5.93 -8.36 9.26
N PRO A 80 -6.56 -9.12 10.19
CA PRO A 80 -6.99 -8.60 11.47
C PRO A 80 -5.88 -7.98 12.31
N GLU A 81 -4.64 -8.50 12.24
CA GLU A 81 -3.52 -7.99 13.03
C GLU A 81 -3.07 -6.61 12.54
N LEU A 82 -3.06 -6.39 11.22
CA LEU A 82 -2.80 -5.07 10.62
C LEU A 82 -3.83 -4.03 11.10
N LYS A 83 -5.11 -4.40 11.11
CA LYS A 83 -6.20 -3.55 11.57
C LYS A 83 -6.08 -3.24 13.06
N GLN A 84 -5.88 -4.26 13.89
CA GLN A 84 -5.75 -4.10 15.33
C GLN A 84 -4.56 -3.22 15.71
N GLY A 85 -3.40 -3.42 15.07
CA GLY A 85 -2.22 -2.58 15.31
C GLY A 85 -2.46 -1.11 14.96
N ALA A 86 -3.23 -0.85 13.91
CA ALA A 86 -3.57 0.52 13.52
C ALA A 86 -4.55 1.15 14.51
N ASP A 87 -5.57 0.41 14.95
CA ASP A 87 -6.55 0.85 15.94
C ASP A 87 -5.91 1.17 17.30
N ASP A 88 -4.92 0.38 17.72
CA ASP A 88 -4.15 0.61 18.95
C ASP A 88 -3.34 1.92 18.89
N LEU A 89 -2.72 2.20 17.74
CA LEU A 89 -2.01 3.47 17.51
C LEU A 89 -2.97 4.66 17.45
N ILE A 90 -4.13 4.51 16.81
CA ILE A 90 -5.15 5.57 16.77
C ILE A 90 -5.67 5.86 18.18
N SER A 91 -5.94 4.81 18.96
CA SER A 91 -6.36 4.92 20.37
C SER A 91 -5.30 5.60 21.24
N SER A 92 -4.03 5.50 20.85
CA SER A 92 -2.90 6.19 21.48
C SER A 92 -2.72 7.64 21.02
N GLY A 93 -3.57 8.15 20.12
CA GLY A 93 -3.62 9.55 19.69
C GLY A 93 -3.04 9.85 18.31
N PHE A 94 -2.58 8.84 17.56
CA PHE A 94 -2.10 9.01 16.18
C PHE A 94 -3.24 9.15 15.18
N THR A 95 -3.03 9.90 14.10
CA THR A 95 -4.01 9.95 12.99
C THR A 95 -4.04 8.62 12.24
N ALA A 96 -5.14 8.33 11.52
CA ALA A 96 -5.24 7.07 10.78
C ALA A 96 -4.11 6.86 9.76
N GLU A 97 -3.66 7.92 9.05
CA GLU A 97 -2.55 7.78 8.10
C GLU A 97 -1.24 7.44 8.81
N ALA A 98 -0.97 8.09 9.95
CA ALA A 98 0.22 7.84 10.73
C ALA A 98 0.23 6.42 11.31
N ALA A 99 -0.93 5.95 11.78
CA ALA A 99 -1.11 4.62 12.33
C ALA A 99 -0.87 3.53 11.27
N ILE A 100 -1.63 3.55 10.16
CA ILE A 100 -1.51 2.51 9.12
C ILE A 100 -0.12 2.49 8.48
N THR A 101 0.50 3.66 8.28
CA THR A 101 1.84 3.76 7.70
C THR A 101 2.90 3.15 8.62
N ARG A 102 2.77 3.31 9.94
CA ARG A 102 3.68 2.67 10.90
C ARG A 102 3.53 1.16 10.92
N VAL A 103 2.31 0.65 11.08
CA VAL A 103 2.09 -0.79 11.17
C VAL A 103 2.54 -1.46 9.87
N ALA A 104 2.23 -0.87 8.70
CA ALA A 104 2.70 -1.39 7.42
C ALA A 104 4.23 -1.38 7.29
N ALA A 105 4.92 -0.35 7.82
CA ALA A 105 6.38 -0.30 7.83
C ALA A 105 6.99 -1.37 8.74
N ASP A 106 6.38 -1.62 9.90
CA ASP A 106 6.82 -2.67 10.83
C ASP A 106 6.63 -4.06 10.22
N TYR A 107 5.50 -4.29 9.54
CA TYR A 107 5.25 -5.53 8.79
C TYR A 107 6.25 -5.72 7.65
N ALA A 108 6.52 -4.67 6.88
CA ALA A 108 7.50 -4.72 5.79
C ALA A 108 8.91 -5.02 6.32
N ALA A 109 9.29 -4.47 7.48
CA ALA A 109 10.57 -4.79 8.12
C ALA A 109 10.65 -6.26 8.53
N GLN A 110 9.59 -6.79 9.15
CA GLN A 110 9.52 -8.20 9.55
C GLN A 110 9.60 -9.15 8.35
N LEU A 111 8.88 -8.86 7.26
CA LEU A 111 8.94 -9.64 6.03
C LEU A 111 10.33 -9.57 5.37
N GLY A 112 10.97 -8.40 5.38
CA GLY A 112 12.31 -8.22 4.85
C GLY A 112 13.42 -8.95 5.63
N GLU A 113 13.19 -9.30 6.89
CA GLU A 113 14.11 -10.11 7.70
C GLU A 113 14.00 -11.62 7.42
N LEU A 114 12.96 -12.06 6.73
CA LEU A 114 12.79 -13.47 6.37
C LEU A 114 13.86 -13.90 5.35
N PRO A 115 14.46 -15.09 5.51
CA PRO A 115 15.47 -15.61 4.57
C PRO A 115 14.88 -16.03 3.22
N ASP A 116 13.56 -16.00 3.06
CA ASP A 116 12.86 -16.36 1.82
C ASP A 116 12.82 -15.15 0.86
N GLN A 117 13.54 -15.26 -0.26
CA GLN A 117 13.60 -14.22 -1.29
C GLN A 117 12.24 -13.91 -1.94
N TYR A 118 11.26 -14.83 -1.89
CA TYR A 118 9.93 -14.57 -2.41
C TYR A 118 9.12 -13.66 -1.49
N LEU A 119 9.33 -13.77 -0.17
CA LEU A 119 8.64 -12.97 0.84
C LEU A 119 9.35 -11.64 1.14
N ALA A 120 10.65 -11.57 0.87
CA ALA A 120 11.46 -10.36 1.04
C ALA A 120 11.51 -9.43 -0.19
N ALA A 121 10.87 -9.82 -1.31
CA ALA A 121 10.84 -9.07 -2.58
C ALA A 121 9.66 -8.10 -2.65
#